data_AF-A0A2G9MVJ4-F1
#
_entry.id   AF-A0A2G9MVJ4-F1
#
_cell.length_a   1.000
_cell.length_b   1.000
_cell.length_c   1.000
_cell.angle_alpha   90.00
_cell.angle_beta   90.00
_cell.angle_gamma   90.00
#
_symmetry.space_group_name_H-M   'P 1'
#
loop_
_entity.id
_entity.type
_entity.pdbx_description
1 polymer ?
#
loop_
_entity_poly.entity_id
_entity_poly.type
_entity_poly.pdbx_seq_one_letter_code
_entity_poly.pdbx_strand_id
1 'polypeptide(L)' 'ATKGKNLPVAQCAIGTESMGIEELGENAEAVFDRVVEKVGFPSIKNIYVKLTMGKAIKAGENKAD' A
#
# COMPACT_ATOMS: atom_id res chain seq x y z
N ALA A 1 -3.09 1.64 25.20
CA ALA A 1 -2.70 1.35 23.80
C ALA A 1 -2.73 2.66 23.02
N THR A 2 -1.62 3.05 22.40
CA THR A 2 -1.48 4.34 21.72
C THR A 2 -2.49 4.44 20.57
N LYS A 3 -3.61 5.14 20.80
CA LYS A 3 -4.57 5.48 19.75
C LYS A 3 -4.10 6.80 19.12
N GLY A 4 -3.64 6.75 17.88
CA GLY A 4 -3.29 7.94 17.07
C GLY A 4 -1.79 8.18 16.83
N LYS A 5 -1.50 8.75 15.64
CA LYS A 5 -0.25 9.29 15.03
C LYS A 5 1.07 8.52 15.14
N ASN A 6 1.27 7.70 16.16
CA ASN A 6 2.50 6.94 16.42
C ASN A 6 2.34 5.46 16.06
N LEU A 7 1.43 5.12 15.14
CA LEU A 7 1.34 3.77 14.61
C LEU A 7 2.42 3.61 13.52
N PRO A 8 3.09 2.46 13.44
CA PRO A 8 4.07 2.16 12.40
C PRO A 8 3.36 1.90 11.06
N VAL A 9 2.69 2.92 10.54
CA VAL A 9 1.89 2.88 9.33
C VAL A 9 2.34 4.03 8.43
N ALA A 10 2.84 3.67 7.25
CA ALA A 10 3.10 4.62 6.16
C ALA A 10 1.94 4.53 5.16
N GLN A 11 1.45 5.69 4.71
CA GLN A 11 0.42 5.78 3.67
C GLN A 11 0.95 6.70 2.56
N CYS A 12 0.78 6.27 1.31
CA CYS A 12 1.19 7.00 0.14
C CYS A 12 0.10 6.86 -0.94
N ALA A 13 -0.16 7.93 -1.67
CA ALA A 13 -1.02 7.88 -2.85
C ALA A 13 -0.18 7.44 -4.05
N ILE A 14 -0.63 6.40 -4.76
CA ILE A 14 0.06 5.83 -5.93
C ILE A 14 -0.54 6.28 -7.27
N GLY A 15 -1.67 7.00 -7.24
CA GLY A 15 -2.36 7.48 -8.43
C GLY A 15 -3.84 7.77 -8.19
N THR A 16 -4.61 7.85 -9.27
CA THR A 16 -6.06 8.08 -9.28
C THR A 16 -6.80 6.94 -9.99
N GLU A 17 -8.12 6.86 -9.78
CA GLU A 17 -8.98 5.84 -10.39
C GLU A 17 -9.09 5.93 -11.92
N SER A 18 -8.65 7.04 -12.51
CA SER A 18 -8.63 7.27 -13.96
C SER A 18 -7.38 6.74 -14.65
N MET A 19 -6.36 6.31 -13.89
CA MET A 19 -5.09 5.81 -14.43
C MET A 19 -5.21 4.33 -14.84
N GLY A 20 -4.34 3.90 -15.76
CA GLY A 20 -4.28 2.52 -16.20
C GLY A 20 -3.77 1.59 -15.08
N ILE A 21 -4.18 0.32 -15.12
CA ILE A 21 -3.76 -0.69 -14.13
C ILE A 21 -2.24 -0.89 -14.16
N GLU A 22 -1.64 -0.90 -15.35
CA GLU A 22 -0.19 -1.10 -15.53
C GLU A 22 0.60 0.04 -14.86
N GLU A 23 0.23 1.29 -15.15
CA GLU A 23 0.85 2.49 -14.57
C GLU A 23 0.70 2.53 -13.04
N LEU A 24 -0.47 2.14 -12.52
CA LEU A 24 -0.69 2.02 -11.08
C LEU A 24 0.19 0.91 -10.45
N GLY A 25 0.42 -0.18 -11.18
CA GLY A 25 1.30 -1.27 -10.77
C GLY A 25 2.76 -0.81 -10.65
N GLU A 26 3.27 -0.13 -11.68
CA GLU A 26 4.63 0.43 -11.69
C GLU A 26 4.83 1.44 -10.54
N ASN A 27 3.86 2.33 -10.32
CA ASN A 27 3.91 3.28 -9.22
C ASN A 27 3.90 2.60 -7.85
N ALA A 28 3.11 1.54 -7.69
CA ALA A 28 3.06 0.77 -6.44
C ALA A 28 4.40 0.06 -6.16
N GLU A 29 5.02 -0.52 -7.18
CA GLU A 29 6.33 -1.18 -7.07
C GLU A 29 7.43 -0.16 -6.70
N ALA A 30 7.48 0.98 -7.40
CA ALA A 30 8.45 2.04 -7.12
C ALA A 30 8.34 2.57 -5.67
N VAL A 31 7.11 2.76 -5.17
CA VAL A 31 6.88 3.18 -3.78
C VAL A 31 7.28 2.07 -2.80
N PHE A 32 6.94 0.82 -3.11
CA PHE A 32 7.28 -0.32 -2.27
C PHE A 32 8.79 -0.49 -2.12
N ASP A 33 9.53 -0.48 -3.22
CA ASP A 33 10.99 -0.60 -3.23
C ASP A 33 11.63 0.49 -2.39
N ARG A 34 11.18 1.73 -2.56
CA ARG A 34 11.69 2.87 -1.79
C ARG A 34 11.44 2.71 -0.29
N VAL A 35 10.30 2.17 0.10
CA VAL A 35 9.97 1.89 1.51
C VAL A 35 10.85 0.75 2.03
N VAL A 36 10.99 -0.34 1.28
CA VAL A 36 11.82 -1.50 1.65
C VAL A 36 13.28 -1.11 1.84
N GLU A 37 13.84 -0.29 0.96
CA GLU A 37 15.21 0.24 1.12
C GLU A 37 15.38 1.00 2.43
N LYS A 38 14.33 1.69 2.90
CA LYS A 38 14.42 2.55 4.08
C LYS A 38 14.20 1.80 5.39
N VAL A 39 13.28 0.83 5.42
CA VAL A 39 12.86 0.15 6.67
C VAL A 39 13.30 -1.31 6.74
N GLY A 40 13.65 -1.93 5.61
CA GLY A 40 13.95 -3.35 5.49
C GLY A 40 12.69 -4.21 5.36
N PHE A 41 12.76 -5.21 4.48
CA PHE A 41 11.63 -6.11 4.19
C PHE A 41 11.03 -6.81 5.44
N PRO A 42 11.83 -7.32 6.40
CA PRO A 42 11.30 -8.01 7.59
C PRO A 42 10.43 -7.12 8.50
N SER A 43 10.53 -5.79 8.36
CA SER A 43 9.76 -4.83 9.16
C SER A 43 8.36 -4.58 8.60
N ILE A 44 8.04 -5.08 7.40
CA ILE A 44 6.75 -4.88 6.74
C ILE A 44 5.86 -6.11 7.00
N LYS A 45 4.80 -5.93 7.79
CA LYS A 45 3.88 -7.03 8.16
C LYS A 45 2.76 -7.25 7.14
N ASN A 46 2.16 -6.17 6.65
CA ASN A 46 1.01 -6.21 5.75
C ASN A 46 1.05 -5.01 4.81
N ILE A 47 0.57 -5.20 3.58
CA ILE A 47 0.41 -4.16 2.58
C ILE A 47 -1.06 -4.11 2.19
N TYR A 48 -1.63 -2.91 2.13
CA TYR A 48 -3.04 -2.70 1.81
C TYR A 48 -3.19 -1.63 0.74
N VAL A 49 -4.11 -1.86 -0.20
CA VAL A 49 -4.50 -0.88 -1.21
C VAL A 49 -5.97 -0.54 -0.97
N LYS A 50 -6.30 0.75 -1.02
CA LYS A 50 -7.66 1.24 -0.88
C LYS A 50 -7.90 2.47 -1.75
N LEU A 51 -9.17 2.70 -2.08
CA LEU A 51 -9.63 3.98 -2.57
C LEU A 51 -9.81 4.97 -1.40
N THR A 52 -10.01 6.25 -1.71
CA THR A 52 -10.19 7.32 -0.70
C THR A 52 -11.21 6.92 0.37
N MET A 53 -12.36 6.40 -0.06
CA MET A 53 -13.47 5.97 0.79
C MET A 53 -13.78 4.47 0.71
N GLY A 54 -12.97 3.70 -0.01
CA GLY A 54 -13.20 2.27 -0.24
C GLY A 54 -12.70 1.36 0.88
N LYS A 55 -13.18 0.11 0.88
CA LYS A 55 -12.64 -0.95 1.75
C LYS A 55 -11.19 -1.26 1.33
N ALA A 56 -10.31 -1.42 2.31
CA ALA A 56 -8.93 -1.84 2.08
C ALA A 56 -8.87 -3.33 1.72
N ILE A 57 -8.05 -3.65 0.71
CA ILE A 57 -7.76 -5.01 0.26
C ILE A 57 -6.29 -5.28 0.54
N LYS A 58 -5.96 -6.46 1.08
CA LYS A 58 -4.58 -6.84 1.34
C LYS A 58 -3.92 -7.29 0.04
N ALA A 59 -2.71 -6.82 -0.23
CA ALA A 59 -1.95 -7.28 -1.39
C ALA A 59 -1.66 -8.79 -1.28
N GLY A 60 -1.96 -9.54 -2.33
CA GLY A 60 -1.84 -11.01 -2.37
C GLY A 60 -3.07 -11.78 -1.88
N GLU A 61 -4.12 -11.10 -1.39
CA GLU A 61 -5.43 -11.75 -1.24
C GLU A 61 -6.11 -11.84 -2.62
N ASN A 62 -6.20 -13.05 -3.16
CA ASN A 62 -7.11 -13.33 -4.26
C ASN A 62 -8.54 -13.29 -3.72
N LYS A 63 -9.30 -12.24 -4.06
CA LYS A 63 -10.74 -12.41 -4.18
C LYS A 63 -10.98 -13.25 -5.42
N ALA A 64 -11.03 -14.56 -5.23
CA ALA A 64 -11.76 -15.43 -6.14
C ALA A 64 -13.23 -15.01 -6.03
N ASP A 65 -13.68 -14.25 -7.02
CA ASP A 65 -15.06 -14.25 -7.46
C ASP A 65 -15.14 -15.17 -8.69
#